data_AF-A0A2K2F942-F1
#
_entry.id   AF-A0A2K2F942-F1
#
_cell.length_a   1.000
_cell.length_b   1.000
_cell.length_c   1.000
_cell.angle_alpha   90.00
_cell.angle_beta   90.00
_cell.angle_gamma   90.00
#
_symmetry.space_group_name_H-M   'P 1'
#
loop_
_entity.id
_entity.type
_entity.pdbx_description
1 polymer ?
#
loop_
_entity_poly.entity_id
_entity_poly.type
_entity_poly.pdbx_seq_one_letter_code
_entity_poly.pdbx_strand_id
1 'polypeptide(L)' 'MSKKQVGNLIAKMHVKLNVLLEESDYNFMDERVQEYSRKLDRAIVQYLKPINQTPSRK' A
#
# COMPACT_ATOMS: atom_id res chain seq x y z
N MET A 1 8.34 -9.64 -10.38
CA MET A 1 7.28 -9.90 -9.38
C MET A 1 6.00 -10.24 -10.12
N SER A 2 5.36 -11.38 -9.82
CA SER A 2 4.03 -11.70 -10.34
C SER A 2 2.97 -10.79 -9.69
N LYS A 3 1.89 -10.45 -10.41
CA LYS A 3 0.76 -9.66 -9.87
C LYS A 3 0.22 -10.24 -8.54
N LYS A 4 0.25 -11.57 -8.40
CA LYS A 4 -0.13 -12.27 -7.16
C LYS A 4 0.81 -11.96 -5.99
N GLN A 5 2.12 -11.85 -6.26
CA GLN A 5 3.10 -11.50 -5.22
C GLN A 5 2.97 -10.04 -4.78
N VAL A 6 2.69 -9.14 -5.72
CA VAL A 6 2.38 -7.73 -5.42
C VAL A 6 1.13 -7.61 -4.56
N GLY A 7 0.05 -8.30 -4.92
CA GLY A 7 -1.18 -8.32 -4.13
C GLY A 7 -0.94 -8.83 -2.70
N ASN A 8 -0.18 -9.92 -2.54
CA ASN A 8 0.20 -10.43 -1.22
C ASN A 8 1.05 -9.44 -0.41
N LEU A 9 1.94 -8.68 -1.07
CA LEU A 9 2.77 -7.67 -0.41
C LEU A 9 1.91 -6.50 0.09
N ILE A 10 1.02 -5.98 -0.77
CA ILE A 10 0.10 -4.89 -0.40
C ILE A 10 -0.81 -5.33 0.75
N ALA A 11 -1.36 -6.55 0.70
CA ALA A 11 -2.17 -7.10 1.77
C ALA A 11 -1.40 -7.17 3.11
N LYS A 12 -0.15 -7.63 3.10
CA LYS A 12 0.70 -7.65 4.31
C LYS A 12 0.95 -6.24 4.85
N MET A 13 1.14 -5.27 3.98
CA MET A 13 1.31 -3.88 4.41
C MET A 13 0.01 -3.30 5.02
N HIS A 14 -1.16 -3.62 4.48
CA HIS A 14 -2.43 -3.23 5.12
C HIS A 14 -2.59 -3.83 6.52
N VAL A 15 -2.27 -5.13 6.69
CA VAL A 15 -2.29 -5.76 8.02
C VAL A 15 -1.36 -5.03 8.98
N LYS A 16 -0.15 -4.68 8.55
CA LYS A 16 0.80 -3.93 9.38
C LYS A 16 0.33 -2.51 9.70
N LEU A 17 -0.35 -1.82 8.78
CA LEU A 17 -0.94 -0.51 9.04
C LEU A 17 -2.05 -0.59 10.09
N ASN A 18 -2.86 -1.66 10.08
CA ASN A 18 -3.90 -1.87 11.08
C ASN A 18 -3.32 -2.10 12.48
N VAL A 19 -2.27 -2.92 12.60
CA VAL A 19 -1.56 -3.10 13.89
C VAL A 19 -1.01 -1.76 14.38
N LEU A 20 -0.44 -0.96 13.49
CA LEU A 20 0.14 0.33 13.84
C LEU A 20 -0.94 1.35 14.26
N LEU A 21 -2.14 1.26 13.69
CA LEU A 21 -3.32 2.00 14.14
C LEU A 21 -3.77 1.54 15.53
N GLU A 22 -3.85 0.23 15.78
CA GLU A 22 -4.20 -0.32 17.09
C GLU A 22 -3.20 0.12 18.18
N GLU A 23 -1.90 0.09 17.88
CA GLU A 23 -0.83 0.59 18.76
C GLU A 23 -0.84 2.11 18.97
N SER A 24 -1.57 2.85 18.14
CA SER A 24 -1.71 4.31 18.21
C SER A 24 -3.11 4.73 18.70
N ASP A 25 -3.85 3.84 19.36
CA ASP A 25 -5.24 4.10 19.80
C ASP A 25 -6.17 4.54 18.67
N TYR A 26 -5.97 3.96 17.49
CA TYR A 26 -6.66 4.32 16.24
C TYR A 26 -6.48 5.78 15.83
N ASN A 27 -5.40 6.42 16.27
CA ASN A 27 -5.06 7.78 15.87
C ASN A 27 -4.51 7.81 14.45
N PHE A 28 -5.40 8.13 13.49
CA PHE A 28 -5.03 8.34 12.09
C PHE A 28 -4.08 9.53 11.87
N MET A 29 -3.97 10.43 12.85
CA MET A 29 -3.04 11.57 12.81
C MET A 29 -1.69 11.26 13.48
N ASP A 30 -1.49 10.05 14.02
CA ASP A 30 -0.19 9.63 14.51
C ASP A 30 0.82 9.65 13.35
N GLU A 31 1.97 10.27 13.58
CA GLU A 31 3.00 10.49 12.57
C GLU A 31 3.48 9.16 11.96
N ARG A 32 3.56 8.10 12.77
CA ARG A 32 4.00 6.76 12.34
C ARG A 32 2.95 6.11 11.46
N VAL A 33 1.67 6.27 11.79
CA VAL A 33 0.53 5.82 10.96
C VAL A 33 0.54 6.53 9.62
N GLN A 34 0.69 7.86 9.64
CA GLN A 34 0.72 8.64 8.41
C GLN A 34 1.94 8.32 7.52
N GLU A 35 3.12 8.18 8.10
CA GLU A 35 4.32 7.82 7.36
C GLU A 35 4.19 6.43 6.72
N TYR A 36 3.69 5.46 7.49
CA TYR A 36 3.49 4.10 7.00
C TYR A 36 2.39 4.04 5.92
N SER A 37 1.30 4.80 6.09
CA SER A 37 0.23 4.95 5.10
C SER A 37 0.78 5.52 3.79
N ARG A 38 1.57 6.61 3.84
CA ARG A 38 2.22 7.19 2.64
C ARG A 38 3.14 6.21 1.94
N LYS A 39 3.83 5.34 2.69
CA LYS A 39 4.69 4.30 2.13
C LYS A 39 3.89 3.22 1.41
N LEU A 40 2.74 2.84 1.96
CA LEU A 40 1.81 1.90 1.33
C LEU A 40 1.24 2.46 0.03
N ASP A 41 0.80 3.72 0.03
CA ASP A 41 0.28 4.37 -1.18
C ASP A 41 1.32 4.42 -2.30
N ARG A 42 2.58 4.72 -1.98
CA ARG A 42 3.68 4.70 -2.97
C ARG A 42 3.88 3.29 -3.54
N ALA A 43 3.86 2.26 -2.70
CA ALA A 43 3.99 0.88 -3.16
C ALA A 43 2.83 0.50 -4.07
N ILE A 44 1.59 0.82 -3.69
CA ILE A 44 0.39 0.62 -4.50
C ILE A 44 0.57 1.30 -5.87
N VAL A 45 0.89 2.60 -5.90
CA VAL A 45 1.08 3.35 -7.15
C VAL A 45 2.19 2.75 -7.99
N GLN A 46 3.34 2.43 -7.41
CA GLN A 46 4.50 1.91 -8.13
C GLN A 46 4.22 0.55 -8.78
N TYR A 47 3.43 -0.31 -8.13
CA TYR A 47 3.12 -1.64 -8.65
C TYR A 47 1.82 -1.71 -9.46
N LEU A 48 0.84 -0.83 -9.24
CA LEU A 48 -0.42 -0.78 -9.99
C LEU A 48 -0.37 0.11 -11.25
N LYS A 49 0.44 1.18 -11.29
CA LYS A 49 0.65 1.97 -12.53
C LYS A 49 1.01 1.12 -13.75
N PRO A 50 2.01 0.22 -13.68
CA PRO A 50 2.37 -0.60 -14.84
C PRO A 50 1.30 -1.65 -15.19
N ILE A 51 0.35 -1.94 -14.30
CA ILE A 51 -0.74 -2.89 -14.54
C ILE A 51 -1.90 -2.23 -15.30
N ASN A 52 -2.09 -0.91 -15.14
CA ASN A 52 -3.14 -0.13 -15.80
C ASN A 52 -2.67 0.55 -17.10
N GLN A 53 -1.38 0.46 -17.46
CA GLN A 53 -0.90 0.80 -18.79
C GLN A 53 -1.02 -0.41 -19.72
N THR A 54 -2.24 -0.75 -20.11
CA THR A 54 -2.43 -1.33 -21.44
C THR A 54 -2.02 -0.27 -22.46
N PRO A 55 -1.03 -0.51 -23.34
CA PRO A 55 -0.82 0.37 -24.46
C PRO A 55 -2.09 0.27 -25.32
N SER A 56 -2.88 1.35 -25.35
CA SER A 56 -3.86 1.52 -26.42
C SER A 56 -3.07 1.52 -27.72
N ARG A 57 -3.07 0.38 -28.42
CA ARG A 57 -2.78 0.33 -29.85
C ARG A 57 -3.72 1.31 -30.54
N LYS A 58 -3.17 2.40 -31.06
CA LYS A 58 -3.66 3.06 -32.26
C LYS A 58 -2.44 3.40 -33.12
#